data_AF-X1U1T1-F1
#
_entry.id   AF-X1U1T1-F1
#
_cell.length_a   1.000
_cell.length_b   1.000
_cell.length_c   1.000
_cell.angle_alpha   90.00
_cell.angle_beta   90.00
_cell.angle_gamma   90.00
#
_symmetry.space_group_name_H-M   'P 1'
#
loop_
_entity.id
_entity.type
_entity.pdbx_description
1 polymer ?
#
loop_
_entity_poly.entity_id
_entity_poly.type
_entity_poly.pdbx_seq_one_letter_code
_entity_poly.pdbx_strand_id
1 'polypeptide(L)'
;CIIWGGALNTSPADNILIEIERPLHMDPIGLMIPSILTKKLSLGVKKLVLDIPVGEGTKFPTIDNGKQFAYLFKEIAKNVGIEAECALTLAHQPIGHAIGPGLEAKEALTLLMDYSAGPNSLIEKSTDLAGILLEMGGKAQKGKGQSLAKEILRSGKAYEKMKRIIEAQGGNPDLEPKDIKIGPHSKEFFAIKAGHITGVNNAIINSIAKATGCPHSKNSGVEIFKKQRN
;
A
#
# COMPACT_ATOMS: atom_id res chain seq x y z
N CYS A 1 -12.80 -7.86 -3.61
CA CYS A 1 -11.85 -8.51 -4.52
C CYS A 1 -10.56 -7.70 -4.53
N ILE A 2 -9.45 -8.27 -4.99
CA ILE A 2 -8.17 -7.59 -5.21
C ILE A 2 -7.72 -7.94 -6.63
N ILE A 3 -7.83 -7.00 -7.57
CA ILE A 3 -7.69 -7.30 -9.00
C ILE A 3 -6.75 -6.32 -9.67
N TRP A 4 -6.13 -6.75 -10.77
CA TRP A 4 -5.33 -5.88 -11.61
C TRP A 4 -6.23 -5.02 -12.50
N GLY A 5 -6.28 -3.71 -12.23
CA GLY A 5 -7.15 -2.79 -12.96
C GLY A 5 -6.83 -2.66 -14.45
N GLY A 6 -5.60 -2.94 -14.89
CA GLY A 6 -5.23 -2.86 -16.32
C GLY A 6 -5.88 -3.93 -17.19
N ALA A 7 -6.29 -5.07 -16.61
CA ALA A 7 -7.06 -6.09 -17.32
C ALA A 7 -8.52 -5.69 -17.50
N LEU A 8 -9.00 -4.71 -16.74
CA LEU A 8 -10.30 -4.10 -16.94
C LEU A 8 -10.11 -2.97 -17.95
N ASN A 9 -10.90 -2.96 -19.02
CA ASN A 9 -10.91 -1.84 -19.97
C ASN A 9 -11.64 -0.61 -19.39
N THR A 10 -11.34 -0.27 -18.13
CA THR A 10 -11.85 0.88 -17.40
C THR A 10 -10.95 2.09 -17.67
N SER A 11 -11.54 3.22 -18.09
CA SER A 11 -10.83 4.46 -18.43
C SER A 11 -9.77 4.31 -19.55
N PRO A 12 -10.16 3.93 -20.79
CA PRO A 12 -9.21 3.69 -21.88
C PRO A 12 -8.35 4.92 -22.23
N ALA A 13 -8.92 6.12 -22.17
CA ALA A 13 -8.19 7.36 -22.41
C ALA A 13 -7.06 7.58 -21.38
N ASP A 14 -7.32 7.25 -20.12
CA ASP A 14 -6.33 7.37 -19.06
C ASP A 14 -5.16 6.38 -19.24
N ASN A 15 -5.44 5.16 -19.69
CA ASN A 15 -4.38 4.19 -20.00
C ASN A 15 -3.43 4.71 -21.07
N ILE A 16 -3.96 5.34 -22.13
CA ILE A 16 -3.15 5.96 -23.20
C ILE A 16 -2.28 7.09 -22.64
N LEU A 17 -2.84 7.95 -21.77
CA LEU A 17 -2.08 9.05 -21.15
C LEU A 17 -0.94 8.51 -20.28
N ILE A 18 -1.19 7.47 -19.48
CA ILE A 18 -0.17 6.82 -18.64
C ILE A 18 0.98 6.22 -19.48
N GLU A 19 0.67 5.67 -20.66
CA GLU A 19 1.69 5.15 -21.58
C GLU A 19 2.63 6.25 -22.12
N ILE A 20 2.13 7.48 -22.25
CA ILE A 20 2.91 8.66 -22.67
C ILE A 20 3.70 9.24 -21.48
N GLU A 21 3.07 9.32 -20.29
CA GLU A 21 3.64 9.90 -19.08
C GLU A 21 4.85 9.10 -18.54
N ARG A 22 4.75 7.77 -18.55
CA ARG A 22 5.76 6.89 -17.93
C ARG A 22 7.17 7.05 -18.52
N PRO A 23 7.37 7.01 -19.86
CA PRO A 23 8.69 7.23 -20.45
C PRO A 23 9.24 8.64 -20.20
N LEU A 24 8.37 9.62 -20.00
CA LEU A 24 8.75 11.02 -19.75
C LEU A 24 9.05 11.31 -18.27
N HIS A 25 8.83 10.35 -17.38
CA HIS A 25 8.93 10.55 -15.93
C HIS A 25 8.09 11.74 -15.41
N MET A 26 6.96 12.00 -16.08
CA MET A 26 6.04 13.08 -15.72
C MET A 26 4.77 12.51 -15.09
N ASP A 27 4.28 13.15 -14.04
CA ASP A 27 2.99 12.82 -13.43
C ASP A 27 2.33 14.13 -12.92
N PRO A 28 1.79 14.95 -13.83
CA PRO A 28 1.26 16.25 -13.48
C PRO A 28 -0.01 16.10 -12.64
N ILE A 29 -0.16 16.92 -11.60
CA ILE A 29 -1.33 16.90 -10.69
C ILE A 29 -2.65 16.96 -11.46
N GLY A 30 -2.69 17.75 -12.55
CA GLY A 30 -3.86 17.91 -13.42
C GLY A 30 -4.31 16.63 -14.12
N LEU A 31 -3.43 15.65 -14.33
CA LEU A 31 -3.78 14.33 -14.89
C LEU A 31 -3.89 13.26 -13.80
N MET A 32 -3.12 13.39 -12.72
CA MET A 32 -3.14 12.45 -11.59
C MET A 32 -4.53 12.30 -10.95
N ILE A 33 -5.21 13.41 -10.66
CA ILE A 33 -6.53 13.36 -9.99
C ILE A 33 -7.60 12.72 -10.91
N PRO A 34 -7.78 13.17 -12.17
CA PRO A 34 -8.68 12.51 -13.11
C PRO A 34 -8.35 11.02 -13.33
N SER A 35 -7.06 10.67 -13.44
CA SER A 35 -6.62 9.28 -13.59
C SER A 35 -7.10 8.38 -12.47
N ILE A 36 -6.98 8.86 -11.23
CA ILE A 36 -7.42 8.12 -10.05
C ILE A 36 -8.95 8.04 -10.03
N LEU A 37 -9.64 9.18 -10.15
CA LEU A 37 -11.09 9.25 -9.94
C LEU A 37 -11.89 8.55 -11.03
N THR A 38 -11.52 8.66 -12.31
CA THR A 38 -12.26 8.01 -13.42
C THR A 38 -12.32 6.49 -13.27
N LYS A 39 -11.22 5.87 -12.82
CA LYS A 39 -11.17 4.44 -12.50
C LYS A 39 -12.08 4.08 -11.32
N LYS A 40 -12.21 4.95 -10.31
CA LYS A 40 -13.10 4.70 -9.16
C LYS A 40 -14.56 4.90 -9.54
N LEU A 41 -14.85 5.92 -10.34
CA LEU A 41 -16.20 6.20 -10.86
C LEU A 41 -16.72 5.07 -11.75
N SER A 42 -15.91 4.56 -12.66
CA SER A 42 -16.30 3.44 -13.55
C SER A 42 -16.63 2.16 -12.79
N LEU A 43 -16.07 1.99 -11.59
CA LEU A 43 -16.36 0.88 -10.67
C LEU A 43 -17.53 1.19 -9.70
N GLY A 44 -18.19 2.34 -9.83
CA GLY A 44 -19.33 2.72 -8.99
C GLY A 44 -18.96 3.08 -7.55
N VAL A 45 -17.69 3.37 -7.26
CA VAL A 45 -17.22 3.73 -5.91
C VAL A 45 -17.89 5.02 -5.46
N LYS A 46 -18.47 5.01 -4.25
CA LYS A 46 -19.11 6.19 -3.63
C LYS A 46 -18.30 6.82 -2.51
N LYS A 47 -17.47 6.01 -1.83
CA LYS A 47 -16.64 6.40 -0.70
C LYS A 47 -15.21 5.93 -0.95
N LEU A 48 -14.25 6.82 -0.76
CA LEU A 48 -12.85 6.59 -1.10
C LEU A 48 -11.94 7.08 0.02
N VAL A 49 -10.95 6.28 0.39
CA VAL A 49 -9.81 6.74 1.19
C VAL A 49 -8.58 6.77 0.30
N LEU A 50 -7.89 7.91 0.30
CA LEU A 50 -6.64 8.11 -0.43
C LEU A 50 -5.48 8.23 0.57
N ASP A 51 -4.51 7.33 0.45
CA ASP A 51 -3.23 7.42 1.14
C ASP A 51 -2.28 8.34 0.36
N ILE A 52 -1.73 9.35 1.03
CA ILE A 52 -0.80 10.33 0.48
C ILE A 52 0.51 10.22 1.26
N PRO A 53 1.47 9.41 0.77
CA PRO A 53 2.80 9.33 1.35
C PRO A 53 3.51 10.68 1.23
N VAL A 54 3.93 11.25 2.35
CA VAL A 54 4.69 12.50 2.44
C VAL A 54 6.08 12.26 3.01
N GLY A 55 7.06 12.98 2.46
CA GLY A 55 8.46 12.91 2.90
C GLY A 55 9.45 12.95 1.73
N GLU A 56 10.72 13.07 2.07
CA GLU A 56 11.80 13.13 1.09
C GLU A 56 11.79 11.91 0.14
N GLY A 57 11.96 12.15 -1.15
CA GLY A 57 11.91 11.11 -2.18
C GLY A 57 10.51 10.61 -2.54
N THR A 58 9.45 11.19 -1.99
CA THR A 58 8.06 10.93 -2.43
C THR A 58 7.57 11.97 -3.44
N LYS A 59 6.37 11.76 -4.01
CA LYS A 59 5.68 12.76 -4.83
C LYS A 59 5.30 14.03 -4.06
N PHE A 60 5.24 13.95 -2.73
CA PHE A 60 4.87 15.05 -1.84
C PHE A 60 5.97 15.26 -0.80
N PRO A 61 7.08 15.96 -1.15
CA PRO A 61 8.25 16.09 -0.29
C PRO A 61 7.94 16.73 1.07
N THR A 62 6.96 17.64 1.11
CA THR A 62 6.53 18.34 2.33
C THR A 62 5.08 18.02 2.67
N ILE A 63 4.75 18.17 3.96
CA ILE A 63 3.38 18.03 4.46
C ILE A 63 2.44 19.03 3.75
N ASP A 64 2.91 20.25 3.48
CA ASP A 64 2.08 21.28 2.84
C ASP A 64 1.75 20.94 1.39
N ASN A 65 2.69 20.35 0.64
CA ASN A 65 2.39 19.82 -0.70
C ASN A 65 1.30 18.73 -0.63
N GLY A 66 1.42 17.82 0.34
CA GLY A 66 0.42 16.77 0.55
C GLY A 66 -0.96 17.33 0.92
N LYS A 67 -1.02 18.36 1.77
CA LYS A 67 -2.28 19.04 2.16
C LYS A 67 -2.95 19.75 0.99
N GLN A 68 -2.17 20.47 0.18
CA GLN A 68 -2.69 21.16 -1.01
C GLN A 68 -3.29 20.16 -2.00
N PHE A 69 -2.59 19.05 -2.25
CA PHE A 69 -3.11 17.98 -3.10
C PHE A 69 -4.36 17.33 -2.51
N ALA A 70 -4.37 17.01 -1.21
CA ALA A 70 -5.52 16.43 -0.53
C ALA A 70 -6.77 17.32 -0.63
N TYR A 71 -6.61 18.64 -0.45
CA TYR A 71 -7.70 19.60 -0.57
C TYR A 71 -8.30 19.57 -1.98
N LEU A 72 -7.45 19.72 -3.00
CA LEU A 72 -7.86 19.70 -4.40
C LEU A 72 -8.50 18.35 -4.78
N PHE A 73 -7.94 17.24 -4.32
CA PHE A 73 -8.48 15.91 -4.57
C PHE A 73 -9.89 15.74 -3.99
N LYS A 74 -10.10 16.16 -2.73
CA LYS A 74 -11.41 16.09 -2.08
C LYS A 74 -12.45 16.97 -2.77
N GLU A 75 -12.05 18.17 -3.21
CA GLU A 75 -12.93 19.09 -3.94
C GLU A 75 -13.39 18.47 -5.28
N ILE A 76 -12.46 17.97 -6.08
CA ILE A 76 -12.78 17.34 -7.38
C ILE A 76 -13.58 16.05 -7.16
N ALA A 77 -13.22 15.22 -6.19
CA ALA A 77 -13.94 13.99 -5.86
C ALA A 77 -15.42 14.28 -5.52
N LYS A 78 -15.67 15.31 -4.70
CA LYS A 78 -17.02 15.73 -4.34
C LYS A 78 -17.81 16.17 -5.57
N ASN A 79 -17.20 16.92 -6.48
CA ASN A 79 -17.85 17.40 -7.71
C ASN A 79 -18.27 16.26 -8.65
N VAL A 80 -17.59 15.10 -8.58
CA VAL A 80 -17.95 13.90 -9.35
C VAL A 80 -18.77 12.88 -8.54
N GLY A 81 -19.24 13.24 -7.34
CA GLY A 81 -20.12 12.40 -6.53
C GLY A 81 -19.41 11.29 -5.74
N ILE A 82 -18.13 11.46 -5.44
CA ILE A 82 -17.34 10.59 -4.54
C ILE A 82 -17.05 11.34 -3.25
N GLU A 83 -17.44 10.74 -2.12
CA GLU A 83 -17.00 11.19 -0.80
C GLU A 83 -15.58 10.65 -0.55
N ALA A 84 -14.59 11.54 -0.51
CA ALA A 84 -13.19 11.17 -0.33
C ALA A 84 -12.63 11.65 1.01
N GLU A 85 -11.87 10.80 1.69
CA GLU A 85 -10.99 11.18 2.79
C GLU A 85 -9.53 10.92 2.43
N CYS A 86 -8.62 11.79 2.86
CA CYS A 86 -7.21 11.74 2.52
C CYS A 86 -6.37 11.59 3.79
N ALA A 87 -5.54 10.56 3.85
CA ALA A 87 -4.62 10.30 4.95
C ALA A 87 -3.19 10.65 4.51
N LEU A 88 -2.59 11.66 5.14
CA LEU A 88 -1.17 11.97 4.93
C LEU A 88 -0.33 11.01 5.78
N THR A 89 0.48 10.17 5.15
CA THR A 89 1.29 9.16 5.87
C THR A 89 2.78 9.42 5.69
N LEU A 90 3.56 9.30 6.77
CA LEU A 90 5.00 9.52 6.71
C LEU A 90 5.69 8.38 5.96
N ALA A 91 6.53 8.72 4.98
CA ALA A 91 7.25 7.76 4.15
C ALA A 91 8.77 7.94 4.21
N HIS A 92 9.30 8.11 5.42
CA HIS A 92 10.75 8.25 5.67
C HIS A 92 11.52 6.92 5.60
N GLN A 93 10.82 5.78 5.69
CA GLN A 93 11.39 4.44 5.56
C GLN A 93 10.33 3.47 4.99
N PRO A 94 10.72 2.26 4.53
CA PRO A 94 9.76 1.33 3.94
C PRO A 94 8.71 0.91 4.98
N ILE A 95 7.48 0.65 4.55
CA ILE A 95 6.46 0.03 5.40
C ILE A 95 6.73 -1.47 5.43
N GLY A 96 6.64 -2.09 6.61
CA GLY A 96 6.93 -3.52 6.75
C GLY A 96 8.40 -3.87 6.52
N HIS A 97 8.78 -5.12 6.69
CA HIS A 97 10.15 -5.58 6.52
C HIS A 97 10.40 -6.17 5.13
N ALA A 98 9.35 -6.37 4.33
CA ALA A 98 9.45 -7.00 3.03
C ALA A 98 9.31 -6.01 1.87
N ILE A 99 10.17 -6.14 0.86
CA ILE A 99 10.06 -5.45 -0.43
C ILE A 99 10.18 -6.48 -1.54
N GLY A 100 9.19 -6.55 -2.42
CA GLY A 100 9.12 -7.51 -3.53
C GLY A 100 7.88 -8.40 -3.44
N PRO A 101 7.29 -8.84 -4.58
CA PRO A 101 5.93 -9.38 -4.59
C PRO A 101 5.70 -10.58 -3.67
N GLY A 102 6.59 -11.58 -3.68
CA GLY A 102 6.47 -12.78 -2.86
C GLY A 102 6.73 -12.50 -1.39
N LEU A 103 7.74 -11.67 -1.07
CA LEU A 103 8.04 -11.29 0.31
C LEU A 103 6.91 -10.45 0.92
N GLU A 104 6.38 -9.48 0.18
CA GLU A 104 5.25 -8.64 0.62
C GLU A 104 3.98 -9.47 0.82
N ALA A 105 3.68 -10.40 -0.10
CA ALA A 105 2.56 -11.32 0.05
C ALA A 105 2.71 -12.20 1.31
N LYS A 106 3.92 -12.70 1.57
CA LYS A 106 4.24 -13.49 2.76
C LYS A 106 4.07 -12.67 4.03
N GLU A 107 4.57 -11.44 4.09
CA GLU A 107 4.43 -10.57 5.25
C GLU A 107 2.96 -10.18 5.52
N ALA A 108 2.21 -9.82 4.47
CA ALA A 108 0.80 -9.49 4.59
C ALA A 108 -0.04 -10.67 5.07
N LEU A 109 0.20 -11.87 4.53
CA LEU A 109 -0.51 -13.08 4.94
C LEU A 109 -0.14 -13.49 6.37
N THR A 110 1.14 -13.38 6.74
CA THR A 110 1.62 -13.63 8.11
C THR A 110 0.90 -12.72 9.10
N LEU A 111 0.78 -11.42 8.80
CA LEU A 111 0.07 -10.49 9.68
C LEU A 111 -1.44 -10.81 9.78
N LEU A 112 -2.08 -11.20 8.67
CA LEU A 112 -3.49 -11.57 8.70
C LEU A 112 -3.73 -12.79 9.59
N MET A 113 -2.86 -13.80 9.51
CA MET A 113 -2.94 -15.02 10.32
C MET A 113 -2.59 -14.79 11.79
N ASP A 114 -1.58 -13.98 12.06
CA ASP A 114 -1.09 -13.70 13.39
C ASP A 114 -0.77 -12.21 13.55
N TYR A 115 -1.65 -11.50 14.27
CA TYR A 115 -1.49 -10.08 14.59
C TYR A 115 -0.16 -9.77 15.28
N SER A 116 0.37 -10.70 16.09
CA SER A 116 1.61 -10.49 16.85
C SER A 116 2.89 -10.66 16.01
N ALA A 117 2.79 -11.36 14.88
CA ALA A 117 3.91 -11.61 13.98
C ALA A 117 4.14 -10.50 12.94
N GLY A 118 3.16 -9.61 12.74
CA GLY A 118 3.26 -8.57 11.72
C GLY A 118 4.05 -7.32 12.19
N PRO A 119 4.73 -6.60 11.27
CA PRO A 119 5.41 -5.37 11.62
C PRO A 119 4.43 -4.28 12.07
N ASN A 120 4.73 -3.61 13.18
CA ASN A 120 3.91 -2.50 13.69
C ASN A 120 3.63 -1.42 12.63
N SER A 121 4.63 -1.08 11.79
CA SER A 121 4.43 -0.09 10.72
C SER A 121 3.32 -0.49 9.72
N LEU A 122 3.15 -1.78 9.44
CA LEU A 122 2.12 -2.29 8.55
C LEU A 122 0.76 -2.37 9.28
N ILE A 123 0.77 -2.80 10.54
CA ILE A 123 -0.44 -2.84 11.40
C ILE A 123 -1.05 -1.44 11.52
N GLU A 124 -0.27 -0.47 11.99
CA GLU A 124 -0.76 0.89 12.24
C GLU A 124 -1.32 1.49 10.95
N LYS A 125 -0.54 1.50 9.86
CA LYS A 125 -0.98 2.10 8.59
C LYS A 125 -2.22 1.40 8.00
N SER A 126 -2.25 0.07 7.98
CA SER A 126 -3.39 -0.66 7.41
C SER A 126 -4.66 -0.48 8.24
N THR A 127 -4.55 -0.49 9.57
CA THR A 127 -5.70 -0.31 10.46
C THR A 127 -6.17 1.15 10.52
N ASP A 128 -5.29 2.13 10.31
CA ASP A 128 -5.67 3.54 10.14
C ASP A 128 -6.53 3.75 8.91
N LEU A 129 -6.05 3.30 7.75
CA LEU A 129 -6.77 3.43 6.48
C LEU A 129 -8.10 2.66 6.49
N ALA A 130 -8.09 1.44 7.03
CA ALA A 130 -9.31 0.65 7.22
C ALA A 130 -10.27 1.33 8.21
N GLY A 131 -9.75 1.95 9.27
CA GLY A 131 -10.52 2.69 10.25
C GLY A 131 -11.29 3.86 9.65
N ILE A 132 -10.63 4.66 8.80
CA ILE A 132 -11.29 5.75 8.07
C ILE A 132 -12.42 5.19 7.21
N LEU A 133 -12.19 4.09 6.47
CA LEU A 133 -13.24 3.46 5.67
C LEU A 133 -14.41 2.93 6.51
N LEU A 134 -14.15 2.37 7.69
CA LEU A 134 -15.18 1.88 8.60
C LEU A 134 -16.04 3.03 9.16
N GLU A 135 -15.43 4.17 9.46
CA GLU A 135 -16.14 5.38 9.90
C GLU A 135 -16.98 5.96 8.75
N MET A 136 -16.37 6.15 7.58
CA MET A 136 -17.08 6.60 6.39
C MET A 136 -18.24 5.66 6.03
N GLY A 137 -18.06 4.36 6.19
CA GLY A 137 -19.09 3.35 5.95
C GLY A 137 -20.19 3.27 7.03
N GLY A 138 -20.11 4.07 8.10
CA GLY A 138 -21.06 4.06 9.21
C GLY A 138 -20.98 2.80 10.07
N LYS A 139 -19.87 2.05 10.01
CA LYS A 139 -19.62 0.85 10.82
C LYS A 139 -18.87 1.14 12.12
N ALA A 140 -18.22 2.30 12.20
CA ALA A 140 -17.60 2.81 13.42
C ALA A 140 -18.04 4.24 13.67
N GLN A 141 -18.10 4.62 14.94
CA GLN A 141 -18.21 6.02 15.33
C GLN A 141 -16.91 6.77 14.98
N LYS A 142 -17.01 8.06 14.73
CA LYS A 142 -15.85 8.92 14.45
C LYS A 142 -14.80 8.79 15.55
N GLY A 143 -13.55 8.54 15.17
CA GLY A 143 -12.43 8.33 16.09
C GLY A 143 -12.34 6.94 16.72
N LYS A 144 -13.20 5.99 16.33
CA LYS A 144 -13.19 4.59 16.80
C LYS A 144 -12.85 3.59 15.70
N GLY A 145 -12.68 4.05 14.46
CA GLY A 145 -12.44 3.20 13.28
C GLY A 145 -11.18 2.36 13.40
N GLN A 146 -10.03 2.97 13.77
CA GLN A 146 -8.77 2.24 13.87
C GLN A 146 -8.84 1.13 14.94
N SER A 147 -9.47 1.42 16.09
CA SER A 147 -9.64 0.44 17.17
C SER A 147 -10.47 -0.76 16.69
N LEU A 148 -11.57 -0.51 15.97
CA LEU A 148 -12.39 -1.57 15.38
C LEU A 148 -11.61 -2.36 14.31
N ALA A 149 -10.81 -1.68 13.47
CA ALA A 149 -9.97 -2.35 12.48
C ALA A 149 -8.93 -3.28 13.14
N LYS A 150 -8.28 -2.83 14.23
CA LYS A 150 -7.36 -3.67 15.02
C LYS A 150 -8.07 -4.86 15.64
N GLU A 151 -9.30 -4.71 16.14
CA GLU A 151 -10.10 -5.82 16.65
C GLU A 151 -10.45 -6.84 15.56
N ILE A 152 -10.87 -6.38 14.38
CA ILE A 152 -11.17 -7.25 13.23
C ILE A 152 -9.93 -8.03 12.79
N LEU A 153 -8.75 -7.39 12.80
CA LEU A 153 -7.49 -8.04 12.48
C LEU A 153 -7.11 -9.07 13.56
N ARG A 154 -7.13 -8.69 14.84
CA ARG A 154 -6.80 -9.59 15.97
C ARG A 154 -7.72 -10.79 16.09
N SER A 155 -9.00 -10.63 15.76
CA SER A 155 -9.99 -11.71 15.85
C SER A 155 -9.91 -12.71 14.69
N GLY A 156 -9.03 -12.52 13.71
CA GLY A 156 -8.91 -13.38 12.54
C GLY A 156 -10.00 -13.19 11.48
N LYS A 157 -11.01 -12.33 11.73
CA LYS A 157 -12.09 -12.03 10.78
C LYS A 157 -11.55 -11.49 9.44
N ALA A 158 -10.49 -10.69 9.49
CA ALA A 158 -9.80 -10.20 8.29
C ALA A 158 -9.19 -11.35 7.47
N TYR A 159 -8.54 -12.31 8.13
CA TYR A 159 -7.95 -13.49 7.48
C TYR A 159 -9.01 -14.38 6.84
N GLU A 160 -10.09 -14.69 7.56
CA GLU A 160 -11.22 -15.46 7.01
C GLU A 160 -11.82 -14.80 5.76
N LYS A 161 -11.90 -13.46 5.76
CA LYS A 161 -12.37 -12.74 4.58
C LYS A 161 -11.36 -12.80 3.44
N MET A 162 -10.05 -12.76 3.73
CA MET A 162 -9.01 -12.93 2.74
C MET A 162 -9.05 -14.33 2.11
N LYS A 163 -9.23 -15.40 2.89
CA LYS A 163 -9.40 -16.78 2.37
C LYS A 163 -10.50 -16.84 1.32
N ARG A 164 -11.66 -16.23 1.61
CA ARG A 164 -12.78 -16.15 0.64
C ARG A 164 -12.44 -15.33 -0.61
N ILE A 165 -11.62 -14.28 -0.49
CA ILE A 165 -11.14 -13.51 -1.65
C ILE A 165 -10.22 -14.37 -2.51
N ILE A 166 -9.28 -15.09 -1.90
CA ILE A 166 -8.34 -15.98 -2.57
C ILE A 166 -9.10 -17.08 -3.34
N GLU A 167 -10.04 -17.76 -2.66
CA GLU A 167 -10.88 -18.79 -3.27
C GLU A 167 -11.70 -18.26 -4.45
N ALA A 168 -12.38 -17.12 -4.27
CA ALA A 168 -13.15 -16.49 -5.34
C ALA A 168 -12.30 -16.03 -6.55
N GLN A 169 -10.98 -15.94 -6.38
CA GLN A 169 -10.03 -15.59 -7.43
C GLN A 169 -9.26 -16.81 -7.97
N GLY A 170 -9.67 -18.02 -7.60
CA GLY A 170 -9.08 -19.28 -8.08
C GLY A 170 -7.77 -19.66 -7.40
N GLY A 171 -7.42 -19.04 -6.28
CA GLY A 171 -6.27 -19.42 -5.45
C GLY A 171 -6.63 -20.47 -4.39
N ASN A 172 -5.60 -21.04 -3.76
CA ASN A 172 -5.79 -21.96 -2.64
C ASN A 172 -6.03 -21.17 -1.33
N PRO A 173 -7.22 -21.25 -0.70
CA PRO A 173 -7.51 -20.52 0.53
C PRO A 173 -6.68 -21.01 1.73
N ASP A 174 -6.20 -22.25 1.70
CA ASP A 174 -5.43 -22.86 2.80
C ASP A 174 -3.90 -22.70 2.62
N LEU A 175 -3.49 -21.85 1.67
CA LEU A 175 -2.09 -21.49 1.49
C LEU A 175 -1.54 -20.80 2.74
N GLU A 176 -0.38 -21.26 3.22
CA GLU A 176 0.32 -20.66 4.35
C GLU A 176 1.49 -19.78 3.88
N PRO A 177 1.95 -18.82 4.71
CA PRO A 177 3.12 -18.00 4.39
C PRO A 177 4.38 -18.79 4.05
N LYS A 178 4.56 -19.99 4.61
CA LYS A 178 5.69 -20.89 4.34
C LYS A 178 5.67 -21.49 2.94
N ASP A 179 4.50 -21.56 2.31
CA ASP A 179 4.33 -22.14 0.97
C ASP A 179 4.70 -21.14 -0.14
N ILE A 180 4.83 -19.85 0.21
CA ILE A 180 5.24 -18.79 -0.72
C ILE A 180 6.74 -18.94 -1.01
N LYS A 181 7.04 -19.35 -2.23
CA LYS A 181 8.41 -19.56 -2.70
C LYS A 181 9.17 -18.24 -2.80
N ILE A 182 10.30 -18.17 -2.11
CA ILE A 182 11.29 -17.09 -2.21
C ILE A 182 12.50 -17.60 -3.00
N GLY A 183 13.25 -16.69 -3.63
CA GLY A 183 14.39 -17.01 -4.46
C GLY A 183 15.43 -17.87 -3.73
N PRO A 184 16.07 -18.83 -4.41
CA PRO A 184 17.00 -19.79 -3.78
C PRO A 184 18.35 -19.17 -3.40
N HIS A 185 18.64 -17.96 -3.90
CA HIS A 185 19.89 -17.26 -3.65
C HIS A 185 19.63 -16.04 -2.77
N SER A 186 20.33 -15.96 -1.64
CA SER A 186 20.26 -14.83 -0.72
C SER A 186 21.67 -14.37 -0.35
N LYS A 187 21.79 -13.10 0.01
CA LYS A 187 23.00 -12.53 0.58
C LYS A 187 22.60 -11.58 1.71
N GLU A 188 23.12 -11.83 2.89
CA GLU A 188 22.89 -10.99 4.07
C GLU A 188 23.94 -9.87 4.14
N PHE A 189 23.49 -8.71 4.59
CA PHE A 189 24.35 -7.54 4.81
C PHE A 189 24.30 -7.16 6.28
N PHE A 190 25.47 -7.16 6.93
CA PHE A 190 25.62 -6.84 8.35
C PHE A 190 26.15 -5.43 8.56
N ALA A 191 25.91 -4.88 9.75
CA ALA A 191 26.44 -3.58 10.12
C ALA A 191 27.97 -3.60 10.19
N ILE A 192 28.62 -2.65 9.52
CA ILE A 192 30.08 -2.48 9.55
C ILE A 192 30.60 -1.90 10.87
N LYS A 193 29.72 -1.27 11.66
CA LYS A 193 30.01 -0.62 12.94
C LYS A 193 28.81 -0.73 13.87
N ALA A 194 29.05 -0.77 15.18
CA ALA A 194 27.99 -0.65 16.18
C ALA A 194 27.39 0.77 16.17
N GLY A 195 26.07 0.87 16.37
CA GLY A 195 25.38 2.16 16.40
C GLY A 195 23.87 2.03 16.22
N HIS A 196 23.22 3.16 15.95
CA HIS A 196 21.79 3.25 15.67
C HIS A 196 21.55 3.68 14.22
N ILE A 197 20.47 3.15 13.61
CA ILE A 197 20.05 3.55 12.27
C ILE A 197 19.45 4.95 12.34
N THR A 198 20.06 5.91 11.64
CA THR A 198 19.61 7.31 11.57
C THR A 198 18.66 7.58 10.41
N GLY A 199 18.62 6.70 9.40
CA GLY A 199 17.71 6.81 8.27
C GLY A 199 17.82 5.61 7.34
N VAL A 200 16.77 5.39 6.55
CA VAL A 200 16.71 4.35 5.52
C VAL A 200 16.25 5.00 4.23
N ASN A 201 17.10 4.99 3.20
CA ASN A 201 16.76 5.61 1.92
C ASN A 201 15.88 4.67 1.06
N ASN A 202 14.60 5.02 0.94
CA ASN A 202 13.62 4.26 0.16
C ASN A 202 14.00 4.07 -1.31
N ALA A 203 14.60 5.10 -1.95
CA ALA A 203 14.99 5.03 -3.36
C ALA A 203 16.14 4.04 -3.57
N ILE A 204 17.08 3.97 -2.63
CA ILE A 204 18.18 2.99 -2.65
C ILE A 204 17.63 1.58 -2.45
N ILE A 205 16.79 1.36 -1.43
CA ILE A 205 16.18 0.05 -1.18
C ILE A 205 15.38 -0.43 -2.40
N ASN A 206 14.59 0.45 -3.01
CA ASN A 206 13.83 0.13 -4.22
C ASN A 206 14.75 -0.21 -5.41
N SER A 207 15.86 0.51 -5.57
CA SER A 207 16.86 0.21 -6.60
C SER A 207 17.51 -1.16 -6.38
N ILE A 208 17.83 -1.52 -5.14
CA ILE A 208 18.35 -2.85 -4.78
C ILE A 208 17.31 -3.92 -5.10
N ALA A 209 16.04 -3.75 -4.71
CA ALA A 209 14.97 -4.70 -5.01
C ALA A 209 14.76 -4.89 -6.52
N LYS A 210 14.83 -3.82 -7.31
CA LYS A 210 14.79 -3.93 -8.78
C LYS A 210 15.97 -4.71 -9.33
N ALA A 211 17.18 -4.50 -8.77
CA ALA A 211 18.37 -5.22 -9.17
C ALA A 211 18.31 -6.74 -8.85
N THR A 212 17.51 -7.16 -7.86
CA THR A 212 17.26 -8.60 -7.62
C THR A 212 16.25 -9.21 -8.59
N GLY A 213 15.60 -8.41 -9.43
CA GLY A 213 14.64 -8.85 -10.46
C GLY A 213 13.20 -8.43 -10.22
N CYS A 214 12.90 -7.65 -9.16
CA CYS A 214 11.54 -7.14 -8.94
C CYS A 214 11.11 -6.15 -10.04
N PRO A 215 9.81 -6.12 -10.42
CA PRO A 215 8.74 -7.02 -9.98
C PRO A 215 8.58 -8.28 -10.86
N HIS A 216 9.38 -8.45 -11.91
CA HIS A 216 9.23 -9.55 -12.89
C HIS A 216 9.51 -10.93 -12.27
N SER A 217 10.56 -11.04 -11.47
CA SER A 217 10.80 -12.20 -10.61
C SER A 217 10.05 -12.02 -9.30
N LYS A 218 8.88 -12.67 -9.17
CA LYS A 218 8.02 -12.56 -7.98
C LYS A 218 8.69 -13.06 -6.70
N ASN A 219 9.65 -13.98 -6.83
CA ASN A 219 10.33 -14.60 -5.70
C ASN A 219 11.56 -13.79 -5.24
N SER A 220 11.91 -12.72 -5.98
CA SER A 220 13.01 -11.82 -5.64
C SER A 220 12.53 -10.69 -4.72
N GLY A 221 13.47 -10.08 -4.00
CA GLY A 221 13.19 -8.90 -3.20
C GLY A 221 14.28 -8.60 -2.16
N VAL A 222 13.91 -7.83 -1.15
CA VAL A 222 14.76 -7.39 -0.03
C VAL A 222 13.98 -7.54 1.27
N GLU A 223 14.61 -8.13 2.29
CA GLU A 223 14.12 -8.13 3.66
C GLU A 223 14.94 -7.17 4.52
N ILE A 224 14.27 -6.36 5.34
CA ILE A 224 14.87 -5.35 6.21
C ILE A 224 14.66 -5.76 7.67
N PHE A 225 15.74 -6.21 8.31
CA PHE A 225 15.70 -6.68 9.69
C PHE A 225 15.81 -5.58 10.75
N LYS A 226 16.32 -4.39 10.36
CA LYS A 226 16.54 -3.27 11.27
C LYS A 226 16.14 -1.97 10.59
N LYS A 227 15.48 -1.11 11.36
CA LYS A 227 14.91 0.17 10.93
C LYS A 227 15.24 1.28 11.91
N GLN A 228 15.01 2.51 11.48
CA GLN A 228 15.06 3.65 12.38
C GLN A 228 13.98 3.47 13.46
N ARG A 229 14.36 3.60 14.73
CA ARG A 229 13.40 3.63 15.85
C ARG A 229 12.75 5.01 15.87
N ASN A 230 11.42 5.03 15.92
CA ASN A 230 10.65 6.22 16.27
C ASN A 230 10.79 6.49 17.77
#